data_AF-A0A3A6NLX2-F1
#
_entry.id   AF-A0A3A6NLX2-F1
#
_cell.length_a   1.000
_cell.length_b   1.000
_cell.length_c   1.000
_cell.angle_alpha   90.00
_cell.angle_beta   90.00
_cell.angle_gamma   90.00
#
_symmetry.space_group_name_H-M   'P 1'
#
loop_
_entity.id
_entity.type
_entity.pdbx_description
1 polymer ?
#
loop_
_entity_poly.entity_id
_entity_poly.type
_entity_poly.pdbx_seq_one_letter_code
_entity_poly.pdbx_strand_id
1 'polypeptide(L)'
;MNVYRKVLLVQLIMFSVFFVMGGYTIVEHFLRADYPWINFILLGLLLGAGIYGFQMYRKKDDRVCVITQKEVSLIRYLLYGYFLFYVLEIILPSVVPSIDRNILAITVGIILMGIATYGIILQLRILKVK
;
A
#
# COMPACT_ATOMS: atom_id res chain seq x y z
N MET A 1 3.26 10.00 21.61
CA MET A 1 3.42 11.10 20.64
C MET A 1 2.05 11.51 20.14
N ASN A 2 1.76 12.80 20.19
CA ASN A 2 0.50 13.34 19.70
C ASN A 2 0.60 13.49 18.18
N VAL A 3 -0.27 12.80 17.45
CA VAL A 3 -0.30 12.86 15.98
C VAL A 3 -1.71 13.21 15.55
N TYR A 4 -1.85 14.09 14.56
CA TYR A 4 -3.15 14.45 14.03
C TYR A 4 -3.85 13.24 13.40
N ARG A 5 -5.12 13.03 13.74
CA ARG A 5 -5.93 11.94 13.19
C ARG A 5 -6.00 11.96 11.67
N LYS A 6 -5.96 13.14 11.06
CA LYS A 6 -5.89 13.31 9.59
C LYS A 6 -4.68 12.63 8.97
N VAL A 7 -3.53 12.66 9.63
CA VAL A 7 -2.30 12.01 9.13
C VAL A 7 -2.48 10.49 9.14
N LEU A 8 -3.06 9.94 10.20
CA LEU A 8 -3.40 8.52 10.28
C LEU A 8 -4.39 8.08 9.19
N LEU A 9 -5.39 8.91 8.89
CA LEU A 9 -6.38 8.64 7.86
C LEU A 9 -5.78 8.66 6.45
N VAL A 10 -4.97 9.67 6.13
CA VAL A 10 -4.22 9.72 4.86
C VAL A 10 -3.34 8.48 4.71
N GLN A 11 -2.68 8.09 5.80
CA GLN A 11 -1.82 6.94 5.79
C GLN A 11 -2.59 5.62 5.64
N LEU A 12 -3.81 5.52 6.17
CA LEU A 12 -4.70 4.38 5.95
C LEU A 12 -5.12 4.27 4.49
N ILE A 13 -5.46 5.39 3.84
CA ILE A 13 -5.75 5.44 2.41
C ILE A 13 -4.53 4.95 1.62
N MET A 14 -3.33 5.39 1.99
CA MET A 14 -2.09 4.95 1.35
C MET A 14 -1.87 3.43 1.46
N PHE A 15 -2.10 2.81 2.62
CA PHE A 15 -2.01 1.35 2.74
C PHE A 15 -3.12 0.62 1.96
N SER A 16 -4.32 1.20 1.85
CA SER A 16 -5.36 0.64 0.97
C SER A 16 -4.93 0.68 -0.51
N VAL A 17 -4.27 1.75 -0.95
CA VAL A 17 -3.68 1.84 -2.29
C VAL A 17 -2.59 0.79 -2.47
N PHE A 18 -1.71 0.60 -1.48
CA PHE A 18 -0.66 -0.43 -1.52
C PHE A 18 -1.20 -1.85 -1.61
N PHE A 19 -2.35 -2.11 -0.99
CA PHE A 19 -3.05 -3.38 -1.12
C PHE A 19 -3.51 -3.61 -2.56
N VAL A 20 -4.16 -2.60 -3.16
CA VAL A 20 -4.60 -2.67 -4.56
C VAL A 20 -3.41 -2.83 -5.51
N MET A 21 -2.31 -2.11 -5.27
CA MET A 21 -1.07 -2.24 -6.05
C MET A 21 -0.50 -3.66 -5.98
N GLY A 22 -0.49 -4.29 -4.80
CA GLY A 22 -0.03 -5.69 -4.66
C GLY A 22 -0.96 -6.71 -5.33
N GLY A 23 -2.26 -6.41 -5.42
CA GLY A 23 -3.18 -7.21 -6.24
C GLY A 23 -2.96 -6.97 -7.74
N TYR A 24 -2.66 -5.74 -8.12
CA TYR A 24 -2.39 -5.36 -9.50
C TYR A 24 -1.10 -5.99 -10.04
N THR A 25 -0.04 -6.14 -9.25
CA THR A 25 1.17 -6.85 -9.71
C THR A 25 0.86 -8.30 -10.11
N ILE A 26 -0.09 -8.96 -9.43
CA ILE A 26 -0.56 -10.29 -9.80
C ILE A 26 -1.41 -10.20 -11.08
N VAL A 27 -2.42 -9.32 -11.10
CA VAL A 27 -3.38 -9.19 -12.21
C VAL A 27 -2.69 -8.76 -13.51
N GLU A 28 -1.77 -7.80 -13.46
CA GLU A 28 -1.00 -7.34 -14.61
C GLU A 28 -0.23 -8.50 -15.23
N HIS A 29 0.40 -9.35 -14.41
CA HIS A 29 1.17 -10.47 -14.91
C HIS A 29 0.31 -11.48 -15.70
N PHE A 30 -0.93 -11.73 -15.28
CA PHE A 30 -1.82 -12.69 -15.94
C PHE A 30 -2.68 -12.11 -17.06
N LEU A 31 -3.17 -10.88 -16.91
CA LEU A 31 -4.23 -10.32 -17.76
C LEU A 31 -3.75 -9.20 -18.70
N ARG A 32 -2.49 -8.77 -18.63
CA ARG A 32 -1.97 -7.70 -19.49
C ARG A 32 -1.98 -8.05 -20.98
N ALA A 33 -1.83 -9.33 -21.32
CA ALA A 33 -1.87 -9.78 -22.70
C ALA A 33 -3.28 -9.66 -23.31
N ASP A 34 -4.31 -9.94 -22.51
CA ASP A 34 -5.69 -9.99 -22.98
C ASP A 34 -6.44 -8.66 -22.79
N TYR A 35 -6.03 -7.85 -21.81
CA TYR A 35 -6.84 -6.73 -21.33
C TYR A 35 -5.99 -5.49 -20.93
N PRO A 36 -5.49 -4.71 -21.90
CA PRO A 36 -4.66 -3.51 -21.65
C PRO A 36 -5.40 -2.39 -20.89
N TRP A 37 -6.74 -2.43 -20.87
CA TRP A 37 -7.61 -1.49 -20.18
C TRP A 37 -7.55 -1.58 -18.64
N ILE A 38 -7.03 -2.68 -18.08
CA ILE A 38 -6.86 -2.84 -16.63
C ILE A 38 -5.94 -1.75 -16.06
N ASN A 39 -4.94 -1.30 -16.82
CA ASN A 39 -4.03 -0.25 -16.38
C ASN A 39 -4.75 1.10 -16.20
N PHE A 40 -5.75 1.40 -17.04
CA PHE A 40 -6.57 2.61 -16.89
C PHE A 40 -7.45 2.54 -15.65
N ILE A 41 -7.95 1.35 -15.30
CA ILE A 41 -8.72 1.14 -14.06
C ILE A 41 -7.84 1.40 -12.84
N LEU A 42 -6.61 0.84 -12.83
CA LEU A 42 -5.67 1.09 -11.74
C LEU A 42 -5.33 2.58 -11.62
N LEU A 43 -5.02 3.24 -12.75
CA LEU A 43 -4.69 4.67 -12.77
C LEU A 43 -5.87 5.50 -12.22
N GLY A 44 -7.10 5.17 -12.61
CA GLY A 44 -8.31 5.80 -12.10
C GLY A 44 -8.47 5.61 -10.58
N LEU A 45 -8.16 4.42 -10.06
CA LEU A 45 -8.22 4.13 -8.63
C LEU A 45 -7.13 4.89 -7.85
N LEU A 46 -5.91 4.95 -8.38
CA LEU A 46 -4.80 5.73 -7.81
C LEU A 46 -5.12 7.23 -7.75
N LEU A 47 -5.63 7.79 -8.85
CA LEU A 47 -6.06 9.19 -8.91
C LEU A 47 -7.23 9.44 -7.94
N GLY A 48 -8.22 8.55 -7.91
CA GLY A 48 -9.35 8.63 -6.99
C GLY A 48 -8.92 8.63 -5.52
N ALA A 49 -8.00 7.72 -5.15
CA ALA A 49 -7.45 7.65 -3.81
C ALA A 49 -6.61 8.90 -3.45
N GLY A 50 -5.84 9.42 -4.41
CA GLY A 50 -5.08 10.67 -4.25
C GLY A 50 -5.98 11.87 -4.02
N ILE A 51 -7.02 12.04 -4.85
CA ILE A 51 -8.02 13.11 -4.71
C ILE A 51 -8.75 12.97 -3.37
N TYR A 52 -9.19 11.76 -3.03
CA TYR A 52 -9.89 11.50 -1.77
C TYR A 52 -8.99 11.80 -0.56
N GLY A 53 -7.75 11.35 -0.56
CA GLY A 53 -6.76 11.65 0.47
C GLY A 53 -6.49 13.15 0.61
N PHE A 54 -6.39 13.87 -0.51
CA PHE A 54 -6.21 15.32 -0.51
C PHE A 54 -7.43 16.07 0.05
N GLN A 55 -8.64 15.69 -0.35
CA GLN A 55 -9.86 16.27 0.21
C GLN A 55 -9.98 16.00 1.72
N MET A 56 -9.63 14.80 2.16
CA MET A 56 -9.60 14.43 3.57
C MET A 56 -8.60 15.28 4.35
N TYR A 57 -7.41 15.51 3.79
CA TYR A 57 -6.37 16.33 4.40
C TYR A 57 -6.76 17.81 4.51
N ARG A 58 -7.51 18.34 3.52
CA ARG A 58 -8.00 19.72 3.52
C ARG A 58 -9.07 20.00 4.58
N LYS A 59 -9.78 18.98 5.07
CA LYS A 59 -10.77 19.17 6.15
C LYS A 59 -10.04 19.53 7.44
N LYS A 60 -10.50 20.59 8.10
CA LYS A 60 -10.01 20.98 9.43
C LYS A 60 -10.51 19.94 10.43
N ASP A 61 -9.67 18.95 10.73
CA ASP A 61 -9.85 18.03 11.84
C ASP A 61 -8.66 18.21 12.80
N ASP A 62 -8.94 18.85 13.93
CA ASP A 62 -7.96 19.14 14.99
C ASP A 62 -7.89 18.00 16.03
N ARG A 63 -8.58 16.88 15.78
CA ARG A 63 -8.49 15.71 16.66
C ARG A 63 -7.08 15.14 16.64
N VAL A 64 -6.53 15.02 17.84
CA VAL A 64 -5.21 14.45 18.10
C VAL A 64 -5.39 13.03 18.61
N CYS A 65 -4.66 12.09 18.03
CA CYS A 65 -4.64 10.69 18.43
C CYS A 65 -3.28 10.37 19.05
N VAL A 66 -3.26 9.67 20.18
CA VAL A 66 -2.01 9.39 20.92
C VAL A 66 -1.37 8.10 20.41
N ILE A 67 -0.34 8.23 19.59
CA ILE A 67 0.40 7.08 19.05
C ILE A 67 1.64 6.82 19.90
N THR A 68 1.94 5.55 20.14
CA THR A 68 3.17 5.10 20.80
C THR A 68 4.35 5.08 19.83
N GLN A 69 5.57 5.27 20.34
CA GLN A 69 6.77 5.22 19.49
C GLN A 69 6.95 3.87 18.79
N LYS A 70 6.53 2.77 19.46
CA LYS A 70 6.52 1.41 18.90
C LYS A 70 5.63 1.30 17.66
N GLU A 71 4.41 1.85 17.72
CA GLU A 71 3.46 1.88 16.59
C GLU A 71 4.06 2.66 15.41
N VAL A 72 4.68 3.81 15.64
CA VAL A 72 5.32 4.62 14.59
C VAL A 72 6.51 3.88 13.96
N SER A 73 7.37 3.24 14.76
CA SER A 73 8.48 2.44 14.21
C SER A 73 7.98 1.26 13.39
N LEU A 74 6.95 0.57 13.87
CA LEU A 74 6.40 -0.61 13.21
C LEU A 74 5.76 -0.23 11.87
N ILE A 75 4.99 0.85 11.84
CA ILE A 75 4.46 1.45 10.61
C ILE A 75 5.58 1.72 9.60
N ARG A 76 6.68 2.35 10.04
CA ARG A 76 7.81 2.68 9.17
C ARG A 76 8.50 1.43 8.64
N TYR A 77 8.67 0.40 9.46
CA TYR A 77 9.20 -0.88 8.99
C TYR A 77 8.28 -1.58 7.98
N LEU A 78 6.96 -1.47 8.13
CA LEU A 78 6.02 -1.99 7.13
C LEU A 78 6.17 -1.26 5.80
N LEU A 79 6.31 0.06 5.81
CA LEU A 79 6.52 0.86 4.59
C LEU A 79 7.84 0.51 3.91
N TYR A 80 8.92 0.39 4.69
CA TYR A 80 10.23 0.00 4.15
C TYR A 80 10.24 -1.43 3.64
N GLY A 81 9.58 -2.36 4.34
CA GLY A 81 9.39 -3.73 3.89
C GLY A 81 8.62 -3.78 2.58
N TYR A 82 7.48 -3.09 2.50
CA TYR A 82 6.70 -2.99 1.26
C TYR A 82 7.54 -2.49 0.09
N PHE A 83 8.25 -1.36 0.30
CA PHE A 83 9.11 -0.78 -0.72
C PHE A 83 10.23 -1.73 -1.15
N LEU A 84 10.87 -2.41 -0.20
CA LEU A 84 11.93 -3.38 -0.48
C LEU A 84 11.43 -4.53 -1.36
N PHE A 85 10.30 -5.15 -1.01
CA PHE A 85 9.74 -6.25 -1.81
C PHE A 85 9.30 -5.79 -3.19
N TYR A 86 8.73 -4.60 -3.29
CA TYR A 86 8.33 -4.02 -4.58
C TYR A 86 9.54 -3.75 -5.49
N VAL A 87 10.60 -3.15 -4.94
CA VAL A 87 11.85 -2.91 -5.68
C VAL A 87 12.51 -4.23 -6.10
N LEU A 88 12.50 -5.24 -5.23
CA LEU A 88 13.00 -6.57 -5.58
C LEU A 88 12.22 -7.18 -6.74
N GLU A 89 10.89 -7.08 -6.76
CA GLU A 89 10.07 -7.60 -7.86
C GLU A 89 10.38 -6.96 -9.20
N ILE A 90 10.69 -5.66 -9.23
CA ILE A 90 11.10 -4.96 -10.46
C ILE A 90 12.51 -5.36 -10.90
N ILE A 91 13.45 -5.50 -9.94
CA ILE A 91 14.87 -5.69 -10.25
C ILE A 91 15.22 -7.16 -10.51
N LEU A 92 14.70 -8.11 -9.73
CA LEU A 92 15.05 -9.53 -9.83
C LEU A 92 14.92 -10.11 -11.25
N PRO A 93 13.81 -9.87 -11.99
CA PRO A 93 13.64 -10.37 -13.35
C PRO A 93 14.66 -9.81 -14.34
N SER A 94 15.23 -8.65 -14.04
CA SER A 94 16.23 -7.98 -14.87
C SER A 94 17.66 -8.48 -14.59
N VAL A 95 17.92 -8.95 -13.36
CA VAL A 95 19.24 -9.43 -12.92
C VAL A 95 19.39 -10.95 -13.09
N VAL A 96 18.31 -11.70 -12.90
CA VAL A 96 18.32 -13.17 -12.94
C VAL A 96 17.25 -13.67 -13.92
N PRO A 97 17.60 -13.90 -15.20
CA PRO A 97 16.65 -14.32 -16.24
C PRO A 97 16.02 -15.70 -16.01
N SER A 98 16.63 -16.53 -15.17
CA SER A 98 16.16 -17.89 -14.84
C SER A 98 15.03 -17.93 -13.82
N ILE A 99 14.66 -16.79 -13.23
CA ILE A 99 13.54 -16.72 -12.29
C ILE A 99 12.22 -16.76 -13.07
N ASP A 100 11.35 -17.71 -12.71
CA ASP A 100 9.99 -17.75 -13.22
C ASP A 100 9.23 -16.50 -12.75
N ARG A 101 8.93 -15.61 -13.71
CA ARG A 101 8.20 -14.36 -13.49
C ARG A 101 6.81 -14.62 -12.90
N ASN A 102 6.18 -15.75 -13.23
CA ASN A 102 4.87 -16.13 -12.70
C ASN A 102 4.96 -16.32 -11.18
N ILE A 103 5.91 -17.12 -10.73
CA ILE A 103 6.08 -17.45 -9.31
C ILE A 103 6.49 -16.20 -8.53
N LEU A 104 7.38 -15.37 -9.09
CA LEU A 104 7.81 -14.13 -8.46
C LEU A 104 6.67 -13.14 -8.29
N ALA A 105 5.90 -12.86 -9.36
CA ALA A 105 4.80 -11.89 -9.32
C ALA A 105 3.70 -12.30 -8.33
N ILE A 106 3.33 -13.59 -8.30
CA ILE A 106 2.34 -14.12 -7.34
C ILE A 106 2.87 -14.01 -5.91
N THR A 107 4.09 -14.50 -5.66
CA THR A 107 4.66 -14.56 -4.31
C THR A 107 4.85 -13.15 -3.75
N VAL A 108 5.43 -12.25 -4.53
CA VAL A 108 5.65 -10.87 -4.10
C VAL A 108 4.32 -10.13 -3.98
N GLY A 109 3.39 -10.30 -4.92
CA GLY A 109 2.05 -9.71 -4.82
C GLY A 109 1.32 -10.09 -3.53
N ILE A 110 1.33 -11.38 -3.16
CA ILE A 110 0.75 -11.87 -1.90
C ILE A 110 1.45 -11.25 -0.69
N ILE A 111 2.79 -11.16 -0.70
CA ILE A 111 3.56 -10.52 0.38
C ILE A 111 3.19 -9.04 0.51
N LEU A 112 3.15 -8.30 -0.61
CA LEU A 112 2.79 -6.88 -0.64
C LEU A 112 1.37 -6.65 -0.12
N MET A 113 0.41 -7.46 -0.56
CA MET A 113 -0.97 -7.43 -0.05
C MET A 113 -1.02 -7.74 1.45
N GLY A 114 -0.23 -8.71 1.93
CA GLY A 114 -0.13 -9.07 3.35
C GLY A 114 0.40 -7.92 4.20
N ILE A 115 1.50 -7.29 3.79
CA ILE A 115 2.09 -6.12 4.46
C ILE A 115 1.08 -4.97 4.50
N ALA A 116 0.43 -4.69 3.36
CA ALA A 116 -0.57 -3.63 3.26
C ALA A 116 -1.78 -3.89 4.17
N THR A 117 -2.31 -5.12 4.17
CA THR A 117 -3.43 -5.52 5.04
C THR A 117 -3.09 -5.34 6.51
N TYR A 118 -1.90 -5.78 6.92
CA TYR A 118 -1.45 -5.62 8.30
C TYR A 118 -1.31 -4.13 8.69
N GLY A 119 -0.81 -3.29 7.77
CA GLY A 119 -0.79 -1.83 7.93
C GLY A 119 -2.18 -1.22 8.14
N ILE A 120 -3.17 -1.63 7.32
CA ILE A 120 -4.57 -1.20 7.44
C ILE A 120 -5.14 -1.59 8.81
N ILE A 121 -4.98 -2.85 9.22
CA ILE A 121 -5.49 -3.36 10.50
C ILE A 121 -4.90 -2.57 11.67
N LEU A 122 -3.59 -2.33 11.64
CA LEU A 122 -2.91 -1.58 12.69
C LEU A 122 -3.42 -0.14 12.78
N GLN A 123 -3.60 0.55 11.66
CA GLN A 123 -4.14 1.92 11.66
C GLN A 123 -5.60 1.97 12.06
N LEU A 124 -6.43 1.03 11.62
CA LEU A 124 -7.82 0.93 12.07
C LEU A 124 -7.91 0.72 13.58
N ARG A 125 -7.01 -0.10 14.15
CA ARG A 125 -6.93 -0.31 15.59
C ARG A 125 -6.56 0.98 16.33
N ILE A 126 -5.57 1.71 15.82
CA ILE A 126 -5.17 3.01 16.40
C ILE A 126 -6.34 4.02 16.31
N LEU A 127 -7.04 4.08 15.18
CA LEU A 127 -8.15 5.00 14.94
C LEU A 127 -9.46 4.68 15.69
N LYS A 128 -9.68 3.41 16.08
CA LYS A 128 -10.88 2.97 16.83
C LYS A 128 -10.69 3.03 18.34
N VAL A 129 -9.48 2.78 18.82
CA VAL A 129 -9.20 2.65 20.27
C VAL A 129 -8.85 3.99 20.91
N LYS A 130 -8.42 4.99 20.14
CA LYS A 130 -7.89 6.27 20.63
C LYS A 130 -8.40 7.45 19.79
#